data_AF-A0A2V8JQG6-F1
#
_entry.id   AF-A0A2V8JQG6-F1
#
_cell.length_a   1.000
_cell.length_b   1.000
_cell.length_c   1.000
_cell.angle_alpha   90.00
_cell.angle_beta   90.00
_cell.angle_gamma   90.00
#
_symmetry.space_group_name_H-M   'P 1'
#
loop_
_entity.id
_entity.type
_entity.pdbx_description
1 polymer ?
#
loop_
_entity_poly.entity_id
_entity_poly.type
_entity_poly.pdbx_seq_one_letter_code
_entity_poly.pdbx_strand_id
1 'polypeptide(L)'
;MARQPAGWRVGVVSSAKSSGLNISLKRPPRLRRFGRFATFYYCPLQVLAILLLFCSSAHAADLLIQGATLIDGTGKAPLAGARILIEGNVIRRIWSGAEPAPSVPPGTQVVDARGKFVIPGLIDSHVHYRPYMGEMFLAHGVTTIYDLGNPLAWQTAVKKGLNSGNIRGPRFYFCSGITIGNEPDGAAAAGALASRNLAAMKSPADAKQAIAALKGKTDCVKLTEDVKGDFFTAIAREAHAAGMTVISHSLNAID
;
A
#
# COMPACT_ATOMS: atom_id res chain seq x y z
N MET A 1 -28.55 19.35 29.57
CA MET A 1 -28.60 20.02 28.25
C MET A 1 -27.35 19.59 27.48
N ALA A 2 -27.34 18.45 26.77
CA ALA A 2 -27.98 18.13 25.50
C ALA A 2 -27.53 19.02 24.32
N ARG A 3 -26.65 18.47 23.47
CA ARG A 3 -26.79 18.43 22.00
C ARG A 3 -25.89 17.34 21.40
N GLN A 4 -26.50 16.56 20.52
CA GLN A 4 -26.02 15.32 19.89
C GLN A 4 -25.05 15.57 18.72
N PRO A 5 -24.22 14.59 18.34
CA PRO A 5 -23.71 14.46 16.97
C PRO A 5 -24.60 13.54 16.12
N ALA A 6 -24.77 13.92 14.87
CA ALA A 6 -25.70 13.36 13.90
C ALA A 6 -25.28 11.97 13.36
N GLY A 7 -26.22 11.03 13.46
CA GLY A 7 -26.67 10.09 12.42
C GLY A 7 -25.65 9.33 11.56
N TRP A 8 -25.40 8.06 11.92
CA TRP A 8 -24.96 7.02 10.99
C TRP A 8 -26.15 6.56 10.14
N ARG A 9 -26.01 6.50 8.80
CA ARG A 9 -27.01 5.87 7.92
C ARG A 9 -26.61 4.42 7.64
N VAL A 10 -27.46 3.51 8.11
CA VAL A 10 -27.44 2.08 7.80
C VAL A 10 -28.10 1.86 6.43
N GLY A 11 -27.37 1.31 5.47
CA GLY A 11 -27.92 0.82 4.21
C GLY A 11 -28.26 -0.66 4.31
N VAL A 12 -29.55 -0.98 4.31
CA VAL A 12 -30.08 -2.35 4.28
C VAL A 12 -30.01 -2.88 2.85
N VAL A 13 -29.36 -4.04 2.68
CA VAL A 13 -29.40 -4.84 1.43
C VAL A 13 -30.64 -5.72 1.48
N SER A 14 -31.50 -5.63 0.48
CA SER A 14 -32.64 -6.55 0.29
C SER A 14 -32.40 -7.41 -0.95
N SER A 15 -32.35 -8.73 -0.72
CA SER A 15 -32.41 -9.79 -1.72
C SER A 15 -33.88 -10.06 -2.06
N ALA A 16 -34.21 -10.18 -3.36
CA ALA A 16 -35.48 -10.76 -3.80
C ALA A 16 -35.25 -11.69 -5.00
N LYS A 17 -35.66 -12.95 -4.83
CA LYS A 17 -35.72 -14.00 -5.86
C LYS A 17 -37.02 -13.91 -6.68
N SER A 18 -36.88 -14.26 -7.95
CA SER A 18 -37.81 -14.97 -8.85
C SER A 18 -39.27 -14.51 -9.01
N SER A 19 -39.64 -14.16 -10.25
CA SER A 19 -40.86 -14.64 -10.90
C SER A 19 -40.78 -14.38 -12.40
N GLY A 20 -41.04 -15.42 -13.21
CA GLY A 20 -41.02 -15.35 -14.66
C GLY A 20 -42.10 -14.44 -15.23
N LEU A 21 -41.78 -13.74 -16.32
CA LEU A 21 -42.75 -13.03 -17.13
C LEU A 21 -42.47 -13.31 -18.62
N ASN A 22 -43.37 -14.05 -19.25
CA ASN A 22 -43.42 -14.23 -20.70
C ASN A 22 -43.79 -12.90 -21.36
N ILE A 23 -42.88 -12.32 -22.14
CA ILE A 23 -43.16 -11.14 -22.96
C ILE A 23 -43.22 -11.57 -24.43
N SER A 24 -44.45 -11.63 -24.95
CA SER A 24 -44.78 -11.84 -26.35
C SER A 24 -44.32 -10.66 -27.21
N LEU A 25 -43.42 -10.90 -28.17
CA LEU A 25 -42.96 -9.91 -29.14
C LEU A 25 -44.08 -9.56 -30.13
N LYS A 26 -44.70 -8.38 -29.98
CA LYS A 26 -45.55 -7.77 -31.02
C LYS A 26 -44.66 -6.99 -32.01
N ARG A 27 -44.83 -7.27 -33.31
CA ARG A 27 -44.14 -6.58 -34.41
C ARG A 27 -44.43 -5.08 -34.42
N PRO A 28 -43.44 -4.20 -34.71
CA PRO A 28 -43.68 -2.77 -34.78
C PRO A 28 -44.44 -2.37 -36.05
N PRO A 29 -45.32 -1.35 -36.01
CA PRO A 29 -45.92 -0.76 -37.20
C PRO A 29 -44.93 0.13 -37.96
N ARG A 30 -45.13 0.22 -39.29
CA ARG A 30 -44.28 0.91 -40.27
C ARG A 30 -44.17 2.42 -40.00
N LEU A 31 -42.95 2.95 -40.02
CA LEU A 31 -42.68 4.40 -39.99
C LEU A 31 -43.22 5.09 -41.26
N ARG A 32 -44.03 6.14 -41.08
CA ARG A 32 -44.28 7.16 -42.12
C ARG A 32 -43.26 8.29 -41.93
N ARG A 33 -42.62 8.68 -43.04
CA ARG A 33 -41.66 9.79 -43.13
C ARG A 33 -42.32 11.09 -42.70
N PHE A 34 -41.75 11.77 -41.71
CA PHE A 34 -42.00 13.19 -41.42
C PHE A 34 -40.74 14.00 -41.67
N GLY A 35 -40.96 15.19 -42.24
CA GLY A 35 -39.96 16.08 -42.79
C GLY A 35 -39.03 16.73 -41.76
N ARG A 36 -37.96 17.29 -42.31
CA ARG A 36 -36.81 17.91 -41.65
C ARG A 36 -37.19 19.07 -40.73
N PHE A 37 -36.82 18.97 -39.45
CA PHE A 37 -36.59 20.12 -38.58
C PHE A 37 -35.11 20.15 -38.22
N ALA A 38 -34.41 21.19 -38.66
CA ALA A 38 -33.02 21.45 -38.27
C ALA A 38 -33.02 22.16 -36.90
N THR A 39 -32.89 21.38 -35.83
CA THR A 39 -32.67 21.90 -34.48
C THR A 39 -31.18 22.13 -34.26
N PHE A 40 -30.80 23.32 -33.77
CA PHE A 40 -29.43 23.73 -33.48
C PHE A 40 -28.75 22.79 -32.45
N TYR A 41 -27.83 21.94 -32.91
CA TYR A 41 -27.06 20.97 -32.09
C TYR A 41 -25.67 21.50 -31.66
N TYR A 42 -25.49 22.80 -31.42
CA TYR A 42 -24.14 23.35 -31.14
C TYR A 42 -23.79 23.58 -29.66
N CYS A 43 -24.72 23.36 -28.71
CA CYS A 43 -24.49 23.76 -27.32
C CYS A 43 -24.02 22.68 -26.30
N PRO A 44 -24.22 21.35 -26.45
CA PRO A 44 -23.77 20.41 -25.41
C PRO A 44 -22.26 20.09 -25.48
N LEU A 45 -21.64 20.22 -26.66
CA LEU A 45 -20.21 19.96 -26.86
C LEU A 45 -19.30 21.06 -26.30
N GLN A 46 -19.76 22.32 -26.32
CA GLN A 46 -19.01 23.46 -25.80
C GLN A 46 -18.98 23.47 -24.26
N VAL A 47 -20.09 23.08 -23.61
CA VAL A 47 -20.15 22.94 -22.14
C VAL A 47 -19.29 21.78 -21.64
N LEU A 48 -19.24 20.66 -22.39
CA LEU A 48 -18.38 19.51 -22.05
C LEU A 48 -16.88 19.85 -22.20
N ALA A 49 -16.50 20.64 -23.21
CA ALA A 49 -15.12 21.09 -23.39
C ALA A 49 -14.66 22.05 -22.27
N ILE A 50 -15.54 22.92 -21.76
CA ILE A 50 -15.25 23.82 -20.64
C ILE A 50 -15.10 23.03 -19.32
N LEU A 51 -15.91 21.98 -19.10
CA LEU A 51 -15.77 21.10 -17.93
C LEU A 51 -14.48 20.28 -17.94
N LEU A 52 -13.97 19.91 -19.13
CA LEU A 52 -12.69 19.21 -19.26
C LEU A 52 -11.47 20.13 -19.03
N LEU A 53 -11.61 21.45 -19.20
CA LEU A 53 -10.55 22.43 -18.88
C LEU A 53 -10.38 22.69 -17.38
N PHE A 54 -11.41 22.44 -16.56
CA PHE A 54 -11.34 22.55 -15.10
C PHE A 54 -10.87 21.27 -14.40
N CYS A 55 -10.71 20.17 -15.14
CA CYS A 55 -10.01 18.99 -14.64
C CYS A 55 -8.50 19.18 -14.78
N SER A 56 -7.97 20.31 -14.31
CA SER A 56 -6.55 20.42 -14.04
C SER A 56 -6.26 19.48 -12.89
N SER A 57 -5.51 18.44 -13.25
CA SER A 57 -4.88 17.45 -12.39
C SER A 57 -4.67 17.99 -10.98
N ALA A 58 -5.26 17.31 -9.99
CA ALA A 58 -4.82 17.42 -8.61
C ALA A 58 -3.37 16.90 -8.54
N HIS A 59 -2.42 17.73 -8.97
CA HIS A 59 -1.01 17.51 -8.73
C HIS A 59 -0.83 17.75 -7.23
N ALA A 60 -0.28 16.76 -6.52
CA ALA A 60 0.18 16.98 -5.17
C ALA A 60 1.12 18.20 -5.21
N ALA A 61 0.86 19.19 -4.35
CA ALA A 61 1.60 20.44 -4.38
C ALA A 61 3.09 20.18 -4.18
N ASP A 62 3.92 20.79 -5.02
CA ASP A 62 5.37 20.74 -4.87
C ASP A 62 5.77 21.39 -3.53
N LEU A 63 6.73 20.79 -2.83
CA LEU A 63 7.17 21.22 -1.51
C LEU A 63 8.68 21.44 -1.51
N LEU A 64 9.12 22.62 -1.09
CA LEU A 64 10.50 22.92 -0.76
C LEU A 64 10.67 23.01 0.76
N ILE A 65 11.45 22.10 1.34
CA ILE A 65 11.94 22.24 2.72
C ILE A 65 13.29 22.97 2.65
N GLN A 66 13.39 24.12 3.32
CA GLN A 66 14.53 25.03 3.15
C GLN A 66 15.29 25.28 4.45
N GLY A 67 16.62 25.17 4.39
CA GLY A 67 17.54 25.61 5.43
C GLY A 67 17.75 24.62 6.58
N ALA A 68 17.31 23.38 6.43
CA ALA A 68 17.45 22.34 7.45
C ALA A 68 18.89 21.81 7.55
N THR A 69 19.21 21.17 8.67
CA THR A 69 20.32 20.20 8.71
C THR A 69 19.79 18.82 8.33
N LEU A 70 20.20 18.30 7.18
CA LEU A 70 19.74 17.00 6.67
C LEU A 70 20.63 15.86 7.18
N ILE A 71 20.02 14.86 7.80
CA ILE A 71 20.64 13.56 8.09
C ILE A 71 19.98 12.57 7.13
N ASP A 72 20.65 12.19 6.05
CA ASP A 72 20.05 11.45 4.93
C ASP A 72 19.91 9.93 5.12
N GLY A 73 20.40 9.40 6.24
CA GLY A 73 20.37 7.97 6.56
C GLY A 73 21.46 7.14 5.87
N THR A 74 22.38 7.74 5.11
CA THR A 74 23.48 7.03 4.44
C THR A 74 24.69 6.77 5.34
N GLY A 75 24.69 7.31 6.55
CA GLY A 75 25.83 7.29 7.48
C GLY A 75 26.88 8.38 7.21
N LYS A 76 26.70 9.21 6.17
CA LYS A 76 27.54 10.38 5.91
C LYS A 76 27.29 11.49 6.94
N ALA A 77 28.22 12.45 7.00
CA ALA A 77 28.07 13.63 7.84
C ALA A 77 26.80 14.43 7.47
N PRO A 78 26.09 15.03 8.45
CA PRO A 78 24.90 15.82 8.18
C PRO A 78 25.16 17.00 7.23
N LEU A 79 24.23 17.25 6.31
CA LEU A 79 24.31 18.33 5.34
C LEU A 79 23.63 19.60 5.87
N ALA A 80 24.43 20.59 6.25
CA ALA A 80 23.93 21.85 6.80
C ALA A 80 23.27 22.76 5.75
N GLY A 81 22.25 23.50 6.17
CA GLY A 81 21.53 24.49 5.34
C GLY A 81 20.86 23.89 4.11
N ALA A 82 20.59 22.59 4.11
CA ALA A 82 20.08 21.84 2.99
C ALA A 82 18.70 22.35 2.53
N ARG A 83 18.46 22.19 1.23
CA ARG A 83 17.18 22.48 0.58
C ARG A 83 16.71 21.21 -0.12
N ILE A 84 15.47 20.82 0.07
CA ILE A 84 14.92 19.54 -0.42
C ILE A 84 13.65 19.86 -1.19
N LEU A 85 13.68 19.66 -2.51
CA LEU A 85 12.50 19.80 -3.37
C LEU A 85 11.83 18.44 -3.54
N ILE A 86 10.56 18.39 -3.22
CA ILE A 86 9.68 17.25 -3.36
C ILE A 86 8.65 17.64 -4.41
N GLU A 87 8.61 16.89 -5.51
CA GLU A 87 7.62 17.04 -6.58
C GLU A 87 6.68 15.84 -6.49
N GLY A 88 5.40 16.10 -6.24
CA GLY A 88 4.42 15.08 -5.90
C GLY A 88 4.86 14.21 -4.71
N ASN A 89 5.22 12.94 -4.98
CA ASN A 89 5.64 11.96 -3.96
C ASN A 89 7.13 11.58 -4.03
N VAL A 90 7.93 12.34 -4.79
CA VAL A 90 9.32 12.01 -5.07
C VAL A 90 10.22 13.17 -4.65
N ILE A 91 11.32 12.85 -3.95
CA ILE A 91 12.40 13.82 -3.74
C ILE A 91 13.05 14.06 -5.09
N ARG A 92 12.80 15.23 -5.67
CA ARG A 92 13.33 15.58 -6.99
C ARG A 92 14.80 15.94 -6.92
N ARG A 93 15.16 16.72 -5.91
CA ARG A 93 16.53 17.23 -5.74
C ARG A 93 16.80 17.67 -4.31
N ILE A 94 18.05 17.50 -3.91
CA ILE A 94 18.61 18.02 -2.66
C ILE A 94 19.78 18.94 -3.04
N TRP A 95 19.86 20.09 -2.40
CA TRP A 95 20.98 21.01 -2.48
C TRP A 95 21.60 21.16 -1.09
N SER A 96 22.92 21.33 -1.05
CA SER A 96 23.65 21.81 0.11
C SER A 96 23.36 23.29 0.39
N GLY A 97 23.59 23.74 1.63
CA GLY A 97 23.45 25.15 1.98
C GLY A 97 24.45 26.07 1.27
N ALA A 98 25.57 25.53 0.77
CA ALA A 98 26.59 26.26 0.02
C ALA A 98 26.20 26.52 -1.44
N GLU A 99 25.25 25.74 -1.99
CA GLU A 99 24.77 25.94 -3.36
C GLU A 99 23.88 27.20 -3.47
N PRO A 100 23.83 27.84 -4.66
CA PRO A 100 22.91 28.93 -4.94
C PRO A 100 21.46 28.55 -4.65
N ALA A 101 20.62 29.55 -4.33
CA ALA A 101 19.20 29.34 -4.11
C ALA A 101 18.56 28.71 -5.36
N PRO A 102 17.76 27.63 -5.21
CA PRO A 102 17.13 26.98 -6.35
C PRO A 102 16.04 27.88 -6.93
N SER A 103 15.93 27.89 -8.26
CA SER A 103 14.66 28.26 -8.89
C SER A 103 13.68 27.11 -8.70
N VAL A 104 12.51 27.38 -8.12
CA VAL A 104 11.49 26.36 -7.85
C VAL A 104 10.25 26.60 -8.72
N PRO A 105 9.48 25.54 -9.05
CA PRO A 105 8.24 25.68 -9.81
C PRO A 105 7.28 26.71 -9.17
N PRO A 106 6.56 27.52 -9.97
CA PRO A 106 5.56 28.43 -9.44
C PRO A 106 4.51 27.69 -8.61
N GLY A 107 4.13 28.24 -7.45
CA GLY A 107 3.16 27.60 -6.56
C GLY A 107 3.75 26.54 -5.61
N THR A 108 5.07 26.30 -5.65
CA THR A 108 5.76 25.46 -4.67
C THR A 108 5.53 25.98 -3.26
N GLN A 109 5.04 25.12 -2.37
CA GLN A 109 4.94 25.41 -0.95
C GLN A 109 6.35 25.42 -0.34
N VAL A 110 6.69 26.47 0.41
CA VAL A 110 7.99 26.57 1.08
C VAL A 110 7.81 26.39 2.58
N VAL A 111 8.57 25.46 3.16
CA VAL A 111 8.67 25.23 4.61
C VAL A 111 10.06 25.66 5.07
N ASP A 112 10.12 26.67 5.94
CA ASP A 112 11.36 27.10 6.58
C ASP A 112 11.70 26.17 7.75
N ALA A 113 12.82 25.47 7.60
CA ALA A 113 13.32 24.49 8.56
C ALA A 113 14.69 24.90 9.15
N ARG A 114 15.04 26.18 9.09
CA ARG A 114 16.26 26.70 9.75
C ARG A 114 16.26 26.37 11.25
N GLY A 115 17.42 25.94 11.74
CA GLY A 115 17.60 25.49 13.13
C GLY A 115 16.93 24.15 13.45
N LYS A 116 16.34 23.47 12.47
CA LYS A 116 15.75 22.13 12.61
C LYS A 116 16.56 21.09 11.84
N PHE A 117 16.26 19.83 12.15
CA PHE A 117 16.79 18.68 11.43
C PHE A 117 15.71 18.08 10.53
N VAL A 118 16.14 17.52 9.40
CA VAL A 118 15.31 16.69 8.52
C VAL A 118 15.95 15.31 8.43
N ILE A 119 15.11 14.28 8.60
CA ILE A 119 15.48 12.87 8.49
C ILE A 119 14.53 12.17 7.51
N PRO A 120 14.93 11.02 6.91
CA PRO A 120 14.00 10.14 6.23
C PRO A 120 12.83 9.75 7.14
N GLY A 121 11.67 9.49 6.53
CA GLY A 121 10.55 8.89 7.26
C GLY A 121 11.00 7.55 7.88
N LEU A 122 10.63 7.32 9.13
CA LEU A 122 11.09 6.15 9.88
C LEU A 122 10.47 4.86 9.30
N ILE A 123 11.22 3.77 9.43
CA ILE A 123 10.84 2.43 8.96
C ILE A 123 10.85 1.50 10.17
N ASP A 124 9.72 0.86 10.46
CA ASP A 124 9.65 -0.21 11.44
C ASP A 124 9.73 -1.57 10.73
N SER A 125 10.80 -2.31 10.98
CA SER A 125 11.09 -3.57 10.30
C SER A 125 10.40 -4.79 10.91
N HIS A 126 9.73 -4.65 12.07
CA HIS A 126 9.11 -5.77 12.74
C HIS A 126 7.84 -5.35 13.49
N VAL A 127 6.70 -5.48 12.82
CA VAL A 127 5.40 -5.15 13.40
C VAL A 127 4.45 -6.33 13.36
N HIS A 128 3.56 -6.39 14.35
CA HIS A 128 2.31 -7.15 14.29
C HIS A 128 1.17 -6.14 14.19
N TYR A 129 0.93 -5.64 12.97
CA TYR A 129 0.05 -4.50 12.70
C TYR A 129 -1.36 -4.76 13.25
N ARG A 130 -1.99 -3.71 13.76
CA ARG A 130 -3.39 -3.72 14.21
C ARG A 130 -4.11 -2.49 13.66
N PRO A 131 -5.44 -2.51 13.49
CA PRO A 131 -6.18 -1.43 12.83
C PRO A 131 -5.98 -0.05 13.46
N TYR A 132 -5.80 0.03 14.78
CA TYR A 132 -5.60 1.29 15.50
C TYR A 132 -4.18 1.89 15.34
N MET A 133 -3.23 1.13 14.79
CA MET A 133 -1.82 1.56 14.76
C MET A 133 -1.49 2.49 13.59
N GLY A 134 -2.29 2.52 12.52
CA GLY A 134 -1.95 3.24 11.29
C GLY A 134 -1.67 4.71 11.48
N GLU A 135 -2.61 5.44 12.08
CA GLU A 135 -2.42 6.87 12.35
C GLU A 135 -1.38 7.12 13.46
N MET A 136 -1.26 6.21 14.42
CA MET A 136 -0.26 6.30 15.48
C MET A 136 1.16 6.26 14.95
N PHE A 137 1.43 5.37 13.99
CA PHE A 137 2.73 5.29 13.32
C PHE A 137 3.06 6.60 12.61
N LEU A 138 2.12 7.13 11.82
CA LEU A 138 2.32 8.38 11.09
C LEU A 138 2.55 9.57 12.04
N ALA A 139 1.81 9.65 13.15
CA ALA A 139 1.97 10.69 14.16
C ALA A 139 3.36 10.69 14.82
N HIS A 140 4.04 9.54 14.83
CA HIS A 140 5.39 9.37 15.37
C HIS A 140 6.46 9.29 14.28
N GLY A 141 6.13 9.64 13.04
CA GLY A 141 7.08 9.68 11.93
C GLY A 141 7.42 8.33 11.30
N VAL A 142 6.76 7.24 11.70
CA VAL A 142 6.88 5.93 11.04
C VAL A 142 6.02 5.94 9.78
N THR A 143 6.70 5.93 8.63
CA THR A 143 6.07 6.07 7.31
C THR A 143 6.05 4.77 6.52
N THR A 144 6.81 3.76 6.97
CA THR A 144 6.85 2.43 6.34
C THR A 144 6.96 1.36 7.43
N ILE A 145 6.25 0.24 7.27
CA ILE A 145 6.32 -0.89 8.18
C ILE A 145 6.42 -2.23 7.43
N TYR A 146 6.96 -3.23 8.11
CA TYR A 146 6.91 -4.64 7.72
C TYR A 146 6.06 -5.42 8.74
N ASP A 147 4.92 -5.94 8.28
CA ASP A 147 4.05 -6.78 9.10
C ASP A 147 4.43 -8.26 8.97
N LEU A 148 4.76 -8.89 10.09
CA LEU A 148 5.37 -10.23 10.13
C LEU A 148 4.49 -11.29 10.81
N GLY A 149 3.28 -10.92 11.26
CA GLY A 149 2.57 -11.71 12.26
C GLY A 149 1.05 -11.77 12.12
N ASN A 150 0.50 -11.57 10.93
CA ASN A 150 -0.94 -11.60 10.71
C ASN A 150 -1.37 -12.56 9.60
N PRO A 151 -2.66 -12.99 9.59
CA PRO A 151 -3.17 -13.86 8.55
C PRO A 151 -3.08 -13.21 7.16
N LEU A 152 -2.77 -14.01 6.14
CA LEU A 152 -2.53 -13.53 4.79
C LEU A 152 -3.69 -12.71 4.22
N ALA A 153 -4.91 -13.25 4.33
CA ALA A 153 -6.09 -12.61 3.76
C ALA A 153 -6.31 -11.21 4.36
N TRP A 154 -6.02 -11.07 5.66
CA TRP A 154 -6.09 -9.80 6.36
C TRP A 154 -4.98 -8.85 5.91
N GLN A 155 -3.72 -9.31 5.85
CA GLN A 155 -2.60 -8.49 5.37
C GLN A 155 -2.83 -7.97 3.95
N THR A 156 -3.35 -8.82 3.08
CA THR A 156 -3.69 -8.49 1.69
C THR A 156 -4.77 -7.43 1.63
N ALA A 157 -5.83 -7.56 2.44
CA ALA A 157 -6.92 -6.58 2.51
C ALA A 157 -6.45 -5.23 3.07
N VAL A 158 -5.63 -5.24 4.13
CA VAL A 158 -5.03 -4.03 4.72
C VAL A 158 -4.14 -3.31 3.71
N LYS A 159 -3.23 -4.03 3.05
CA LYS A 159 -2.36 -3.45 2.02
C LYS A 159 -3.17 -2.83 0.88
N LYS A 160 -4.23 -3.51 0.43
CA LYS A 160 -5.14 -2.98 -0.60
C LYS A 160 -5.81 -1.68 -0.13
N GLY A 161 -6.33 -1.64 1.09
CA GLY A 161 -6.99 -0.46 1.65
C GLY A 161 -6.05 0.74 1.83
N LEU A 162 -4.81 0.49 2.27
CA LEU A 162 -3.76 1.51 2.39
C LEU A 162 -3.34 2.03 1.01
N ASN A 163 -3.04 1.13 0.07
CA ASN A 163 -2.60 1.51 -1.28
C ASN A 163 -3.67 2.26 -2.08
N SER A 164 -4.96 1.98 -1.83
CA SER A 164 -6.06 2.69 -2.47
C SER A 164 -6.44 4.00 -1.77
N GLY A 165 -5.77 4.36 -0.67
CA GLY A 165 -6.08 5.55 0.13
C GLY A 165 -7.36 5.46 0.97
N ASN A 166 -8.00 4.28 1.05
CA ASN A 166 -9.21 4.07 1.86
C ASN A 166 -8.88 3.90 3.36
N ILE A 167 -7.64 3.52 3.67
CA ILE A 167 -7.11 3.44 5.02
C ILE A 167 -5.94 4.41 5.09
N ARG A 168 -5.88 5.23 6.14
CA ARG A 168 -4.74 6.09 6.43
C ARG A 168 -3.73 5.33 7.29
N GLY A 169 -2.47 5.28 6.86
CA GLY A 169 -1.41 4.59 7.59
C GLY A 169 -0.08 4.60 6.85
N PRO A 170 0.96 3.99 7.43
CA PRO A 170 2.27 3.87 6.79
C PRO A 170 2.19 3.00 5.53
N ARG A 171 3.20 3.13 4.66
CA ARG A 171 3.45 2.17 3.60
C ARG A 171 3.60 0.78 4.21
N PHE A 172 2.81 -0.16 3.71
CA PHE A 172 2.66 -1.48 4.32
C PHE A 172 3.28 -2.56 3.43
N TYR A 173 4.35 -3.15 3.93
CA TYR A 173 4.90 -4.40 3.42
C TYR A 173 4.52 -5.52 4.39
N PHE A 174 4.38 -6.74 3.90
CA PHE A 174 4.15 -7.88 4.76
C PHE A 174 4.86 -9.12 4.26
N CYS A 175 5.24 -9.97 5.20
CA CYS A 175 5.80 -11.28 4.90
C CYS A 175 4.78 -12.39 5.17
N SER A 176 4.80 -13.43 4.36
CA SER A 176 4.09 -14.69 4.61
C SER A 176 5.08 -15.80 4.91
N GLY A 177 4.67 -16.78 5.70
CA GLY A 177 5.53 -17.88 6.09
C GLY A 177 5.33 -19.15 5.27
N ILE A 178 6.18 -20.12 5.60
CA ILE A 178 6.18 -21.48 5.07
C ILE A 178 6.07 -22.42 6.28
N THR A 179 5.09 -23.31 6.28
CA THR A 179 4.99 -24.36 7.30
C THR A 179 6.03 -25.46 7.01
N ILE A 180 6.79 -25.89 8.02
CA ILE A 180 7.80 -26.94 7.90
C ILE A 180 7.32 -28.21 8.62
N GLY A 181 7.39 -29.36 7.95
CA GLY A 181 7.01 -30.65 8.52
C GLY A 181 5.51 -30.81 8.76
N ASN A 182 5.14 -31.74 9.66
CA ASN A 182 3.79 -31.79 10.21
C ASN A 182 3.73 -30.74 11.33
N GLU A 183 2.67 -29.91 11.27
CA GLU A 183 2.28 -28.80 12.18
C GLU A 183 2.83 -28.84 13.63
N PRO A 184 3.08 -27.68 14.26
CA PRO A 184 3.68 -27.55 15.58
C PRO A 184 2.95 -28.35 16.67
N ASP A 185 3.68 -28.66 17.74
CA ASP A 185 3.14 -29.32 18.94
C ASP A 185 2.03 -28.46 19.59
N GLY A 186 0.77 -28.69 19.18
CA GLY A 186 -0.42 -28.07 19.76
C GLY A 186 -1.32 -27.31 18.77
N ALA A 187 -2.63 -27.52 18.90
CA ALA A 187 -3.65 -27.03 17.98
C ALA A 187 -3.73 -25.49 17.82
N ALA A 188 -3.34 -24.72 18.85
CA ALA A 188 -3.40 -23.26 18.81
C ALA A 188 -2.27 -22.63 17.98
N ALA A 189 -1.05 -23.17 18.11
CA ALA A 189 0.09 -22.76 17.28
C ALA A 189 -0.15 -23.17 15.82
N ALA A 190 -0.69 -24.36 15.59
CA ALA A 190 -1.05 -24.86 14.26
C ALA A 190 -2.07 -23.93 13.55
N GLY A 191 -3.14 -23.54 14.23
CA GLY A 191 -4.15 -22.62 13.67
C GLY A 191 -3.59 -21.23 13.33
N ALA A 192 -2.71 -20.68 14.19
CA ALA A 192 -2.09 -19.38 13.94
C ALA A 192 -1.09 -19.43 12.78
N LEU A 193 -0.24 -20.47 12.70
CA LEU A 193 0.72 -20.64 11.61
C LEU A 193 0.03 -20.93 10.28
N ALA A 194 -0.95 -21.84 10.26
CA ALA A 194 -1.73 -22.15 9.06
C ALA A 194 -2.43 -20.91 8.47
N SER A 195 -2.88 -19.97 9.32
CA SER A 195 -3.52 -18.74 8.86
C SER A 195 -2.55 -17.71 8.23
N ARG A 196 -1.25 -17.80 8.57
CA ARG A 196 -0.18 -16.88 8.13
C ARG A 196 0.63 -17.44 6.96
N ASN A 197 0.66 -18.76 6.81
CA ASN A 197 1.54 -19.44 5.88
C ASN A 197 0.83 -19.72 4.55
N LEU A 198 1.56 -19.51 3.46
CA LEU A 198 1.05 -19.66 2.10
C LEU A 198 1.53 -20.93 1.40
N ALA A 199 2.54 -21.57 1.96
CA ALA A 199 3.14 -22.77 1.45
C ALA A 199 3.56 -23.68 2.60
N ALA A 200 3.86 -24.93 2.27
CA ALA A 200 4.39 -25.91 3.19
C ALA A 200 5.56 -26.65 2.53
N MET A 201 6.48 -27.14 3.36
CA MET A 201 7.60 -28.00 2.95
C MET A 201 7.68 -29.20 3.88
N LYS A 202 7.89 -30.39 3.30
CA LYS A 202 8.19 -31.62 4.05
C LYS A 202 9.68 -31.96 4.00
N SER A 203 10.38 -31.46 2.98
CA SER A 203 11.82 -31.63 2.79
C SER A 203 12.45 -30.35 2.21
N PRO A 204 13.78 -30.16 2.34
CA PRO A 204 14.49 -29.06 1.69
C PRO A 204 14.31 -29.00 0.16
N ALA A 205 14.03 -30.12 -0.51
CA ALA A 205 13.80 -30.16 -1.95
C ALA A 205 12.52 -29.41 -2.37
N ASP A 206 11.57 -29.23 -1.45
CA ASP A 206 10.29 -28.55 -1.71
C ASP A 206 10.44 -27.01 -1.81
N ALA A 207 11.61 -26.47 -1.43
CA ALA A 207 11.83 -25.03 -1.28
C ALA A 207 11.48 -24.23 -2.54
N LYS A 208 11.86 -24.75 -3.72
CA LYS A 208 11.60 -24.08 -5.00
C LYS A 208 10.09 -23.92 -5.24
N GLN A 209 9.32 -24.97 -4.96
CA GLN A 209 7.87 -24.94 -5.10
C GLN A 209 7.22 -24.02 -4.07
N ALA A 210 7.68 -24.07 -2.81
CA ALA A 210 7.18 -23.20 -1.76
C ALA A 210 7.41 -21.72 -2.09
N ILE A 211 8.61 -21.34 -2.52
CA ILE A 211 8.91 -19.97 -2.94
C ILE A 211 8.08 -19.54 -4.16
N ALA A 212 7.90 -20.41 -5.14
CA ALA A 212 7.04 -20.13 -6.29
C ALA A 212 5.58 -19.85 -5.87
N ALA A 213 5.09 -20.49 -4.81
CA ALA A 213 3.74 -20.26 -4.30
C ALA A 213 3.58 -18.89 -3.62
N LEU A 214 4.65 -18.33 -3.05
CA LEU A 214 4.67 -17.02 -2.37
C LEU A 214 4.96 -15.86 -3.34
N LYS A 215 5.73 -16.11 -4.42
CA LYS A 215 6.16 -15.06 -5.35
C LYS A 215 4.98 -14.28 -5.93
N GLY A 216 5.05 -12.95 -5.82
CA GLY A 216 4.00 -12.04 -6.28
C GLY A 216 2.78 -11.93 -5.37
N LYS A 217 2.73 -12.67 -4.25
CA LYS A 217 1.63 -12.62 -3.27
C LYS A 217 2.01 -11.98 -1.94
N THR A 218 3.31 -11.92 -1.63
CA THR A 218 3.86 -11.32 -0.42
C THR A 218 5.15 -10.55 -0.76
N ASP A 219 5.58 -9.64 0.10
CA ASP A 219 6.78 -8.81 -0.11
C ASP A 219 8.06 -9.52 0.32
N CYS A 220 7.94 -10.50 1.23
CA CYS A 220 9.05 -11.21 1.84
C CYS A 220 8.59 -12.55 2.41
N VAL A 221 9.54 -13.44 2.67
CA VAL A 221 9.29 -14.72 3.31
C VAL A 221 9.63 -14.61 4.79
N LYS A 222 8.73 -15.02 5.68
CA LYS A 222 8.99 -15.08 7.13
C LYS A 222 9.13 -16.53 7.59
N LEU A 223 10.24 -16.84 8.25
CA LEU A 223 10.47 -18.14 8.89
C LEU A 223 10.12 -18.07 10.38
N THR A 224 9.61 -19.18 10.90
CA THR A 224 9.24 -19.38 12.32
C THR A 224 10.42 -19.88 13.14
N GLU A 225 10.27 -19.90 14.46
CA GLU A 225 11.33 -20.19 15.44
C GLU A 225 12.06 -21.52 15.20
N ASP A 226 11.32 -22.53 14.73
CA ASP A 226 11.75 -23.94 14.68
C ASP A 226 12.25 -24.42 13.31
N VAL A 227 12.61 -23.50 12.41
CA VAL A 227 13.13 -23.88 11.08
C VAL A 227 14.59 -24.34 11.19
N LYS A 228 14.82 -25.64 10.94
CA LYS A 228 16.16 -26.27 10.92
C LYS A 228 17.07 -25.69 9.82
N GLY A 229 18.38 -25.80 10.02
CA GLY A 229 19.40 -25.19 9.14
C GLY A 229 19.35 -25.62 7.68
N ASP A 230 19.02 -26.88 7.38
CA ASP A 230 18.88 -27.40 6.01
C ASP A 230 17.65 -26.82 5.29
N PHE A 231 16.51 -26.72 5.98
CA PHE A 231 15.32 -26.03 5.49
C PHE A 231 15.58 -24.54 5.31
N PHE A 232 16.19 -23.88 6.29
CA PHE A 232 16.55 -22.47 6.21
C PHE A 232 17.42 -22.20 4.98
N THR A 233 18.49 -23.00 4.80
CA THR A 233 19.43 -22.85 3.70
C THR A 233 18.75 -23.03 2.35
N ALA A 234 17.90 -24.05 2.21
CA ALA A 234 17.16 -24.27 0.98
C ALA A 234 16.19 -23.12 0.68
N ILE A 235 15.44 -22.65 1.68
CA ILE A 235 14.50 -21.53 1.52
C ILE A 235 15.24 -20.24 1.15
N ALA A 236 16.30 -19.89 1.88
CA ALA A 236 17.08 -18.69 1.62
C ALA A 236 17.67 -18.70 0.19
N ARG A 237 18.22 -19.84 -0.24
CA ARG A 237 18.77 -20.00 -1.59
C ARG A 237 17.70 -19.77 -2.66
N GLU A 238 16.56 -20.45 -2.58
CA GLU A 238 15.51 -20.34 -3.59
C GLU A 238 14.80 -18.97 -3.55
N ALA A 239 14.62 -18.39 -2.36
CA ALA A 239 14.06 -17.05 -2.20
C ALA A 239 14.95 -15.99 -2.88
N HIS A 240 16.25 -16.00 -2.58
CA HIS A 240 17.20 -15.06 -3.17
C HIS A 240 17.31 -15.25 -4.69
N ALA A 241 17.34 -16.51 -5.17
CA ALA A 241 17.31 -16.80 -6.61
C ALA A 241 16.02 -16.28 -7.29
N ALA A 242 14.91 -16.23 -6.55
CA ALA A 242 13.65 -15.68 -7.02
C ALA A 242 13.53 -14.15 -6.87
N GLY A 243 14.53 -13.47 -6.30
CA GLY A 243 14.54 -12.04 -6.00
C GLY A 243 13.72 -11.64 -4.76
N MET A 244 13.43 -12.61 -3.88
CA MET A 244 12.68 -12.40 -2.64
C MET A 244 13.63 -12.33 -1.45
N THR A 245 13.26 -11.54 -0.43
CA THR A 245 14.00 -11.48 0.82
C THR A 245 13.42 -12.44 1.87
N VAL A 246 14.28 -12.92 2.77
CA VAL A 246 13.90 -13.78 3.89
C VAL A 246 14.14 -13.05 5.20
N ILE A 247 13.15 -13.07 6.07
CA ILE A 247 13.25 -12.67 7.47
C ILE A 247 13.01 -13.93 8.30
N SER A 248 13.77 -14.14 9.35
CA SER A 248 13.60 -15.30 10.22
C SER A 248 13.24 -14.88 11.64
N HIS A 249 12.40 -15.65 12.31
CA HIS A 249 12.41 -15.74 13.75
C HIS A 249 13.26 -16.98 14.06
N SER A 250 14.36 -16.84 14.77
CA SER A 250 15.18 -18.00 15.10
C SER A 250 15.63 -17.91 16.55
N LEU A 251 15.40 -18.99 17.29
CA LEU A 251 15.91 -19.14 18.64
C LEU A 251 17.32 -19.74 18.61
N ASN A 252 17.58 -20.67 17.67
CA ASN A 252 18.81 -21.46 17.60
C ASN A 252 19.34 -21.57 16.14
N ALA A 253 19.63 -20.44 15.48
CA ALA A 253 19.94 -20.38 14.04
C ALA A 253 21.23 -21.10 13.59
N ILE A 254 21.97 -21.72 14.50
CA ILE A 254 23.38 -22.13 14.31
C ILE A 254 23.65 -23.59 14.69
N ASP A 255 22.61 -24.40 14.85
CA ASP A 255 22.75 -25.85 15.07
C ASP A 255 23.00 -26.61 13.76
#